data_AF-S1NX29-F1
#
_entry.id   AF-S1NX29-F1
#
_cell.length_a   1.000
_cell.length_b   1.000
_cell.length_c   1.000
_cell.angle_alpha   90.00
_cell.angle_beta   90.00
_cell.angle_gamma   90.00
#
_symmetry.space_group_name_H-M   'P 1'
#
loop_
_entity.id
_entity.type
_entity.pdbx_description
1 polymer ?
#
loop_
_entity_poly.entity_id
_entity_poly.type
_entity_poly.pdbx_seq_one_letter_code
_entity_poly.pdbx_strand_id
1 'polypeptide(L)'
;MSKDFETQMNLLRVKYGSLTMAERRRILERVRRKNLFSYRKLERLKHELLRLEAKRAQIELEEEPAELTELEQKIVARKEIFLKLLCEFKQKE
;
A
#
# COMPACT_ATOMS: atom_id res chain seq x y z
N MET A 1 0.84 -18.33 -3.49
CA MET A 1 0.15 -17.04 -3.77
C MET A 1 -1.20 -17.26 -4.46
N SER A 2 -2.27 -16.62 -3.95
CA SER A 2 -3.61 -16.70 -4.53
C SER A 2 -3.74 -15.87 -5.83
N LYS A 3 -4.39 -16.44 -6.86
CA LYS A 3 -4.64 -15.77 -8.15
C LYS A 3 -5.49 -14.49 -7.98
N ASP A 4 -6.36 -14.46 -6.97
CA ASP A 4 -7.24 -13.33 -6.71
C ASP A 4 -6.46 -12.13 -6.16
N PHE A 5 -5.50 -12.37 -5.27
CA PHE A 5 -4.65 -11.32 -4.71
C PHE A 5 -3.78 -10.66 -5.78
N GLU A 6 -3.17 -11.44 -6.68
CA GLU A 6 -2.37 -10.90 -7.79
C GLU A 6 -3.22 -10.06 -8.74
N THR A 7 -4.45 -10.51 -9.03
CA THR A 7 -5.40 -9.78 -9.87
C THR A 7 -5.78 -8.44 -9.23
N GLN A 8 -6.14 -8.44 -7.95
CA GLN A 8 -6.44 -7.21 -7.20
C GLN A 8 -5.24 -6.25 -7.15
N MET A 9 -4.03 -6.80 -6.99
CA MET A 9 -2.80 -6.02 -6.99
C MET A 9 -2.51 -5.37 -8.34
N ASN A 10 -2.77 -6.10 -9.43
CA ASN A 10 -2.65 -5.57 -10.79
C ASN A 10 -3.68 -4.49 -11.07
N LEU A 11 -4.93 -4.65 -10.62
CA LEU A 11 -5.95 -3.60 -10.71
C LEU A 11 -5.53 -2.33 -9.97
N LEU A 12 -4.95 -2.45 -8.77
CA LEU A 12 -4.39 -1.30 -8.06
C LEU A 12 -3.22 -0.65 -8.81
N ARG A 13 -2.36 -1.45 -9.46
CA ARG A 13 -1.28 -0.92 -10.31
C ARG A 13 -1.84 -0.22 -11.55
N VAL A 14 -2.89 -0.72 -12.18
CA VAL A 14 -3.49 -0.02 -13.33
C VAL A 14 -4.15 1.28 -12.86
N LYS A 15 -4.88 1.25 -11.74
CA LYS A 15 -5.62 2.40 -11.19
C LYS A 15 -4.72 3.52 -10.66
N TYR A 16 -3.58 3.18 -10.06
CA TYR A 16 -2.70 4.13 -9.36
C TYR A 16 -1.24 4.12 -9.83
N GLY A 17 -0.85 3.23 -10.75
CA GLY A 17 0.54 2.94 -11.13
C GLY A 17 1.17 3.93 -12.08
N SER A 18 0.60 5.12 -12.25
CA SER A 18 1.24 6.21 -12.97
C SER A 18 2.40 6.86 -12.19
N LEU A 19 2.65 6.43 -10.95
CA LEU A 19 3.67 7.01 -10.08
C LEU A 19 4.93 6.16 -10.00
N THR A 20 5.98 6.65 -10.64
CA THR A 20 7.36 6.14 -10.50
C THR A 20 7.88 6.31 -9.07
N MET A 21 8.93 5.56 -8.71
CA MET A 21 9.57 5.68 -7.39
C MET A 21 10.13 7.09 -7.14
N ALA A 22 10.62 7.75 -8.19
CA ALA A 22 11.12 9.12 -8.10
C ALA A 22 9.99 10.13 -7.78
N GLU A 23 8.86 10.03 -8.49
CA GLU A 23 7.69 10.88 -8.20
C GLU A 23 7.16 10.66 -6.78
N ARG A 24 7.10 9.40 -6.32
CA ARG A 24 6.68 9.08 -4.95
C ARG A 24 7.56 9.76 -3.91
N ARG A 25 8.89 9.74 -4.09
CA ARG A 25 9.84 10.43 -3.19
C ARG A 25 9.58 11.93 -3.16
N ARG A 26 9.42 12.56 -4.33
CA ARG A 26 9.12 14.01 -4.44
C ARG A 26 7.81 14.38 -3.74
N ILE A 27 6.76 13.58 -3.92
CA ILE A 27 5.48 13.79 -3.26
C ILE A 27 5.64 13.67 -1.74
N LEU A 28 6.34 12.63 -1.25
CA LEU A 28 6.55 12.44 0.19
C LEU A 28 7.34 13.59 0.83
N GLU A 29 8.41 14.07 0.19
CA GLU A 29 9.17 15.23 0.66
C GLU A 29 8.31 16.49 0.73
N ARG A 30 7.46 16.71 -0.28
CA ARG A 30 6.53 17.83 -0.31
C ARG A 30 5.49 17.73 0.79
N VAL A 31 4.87 16.57 0.97
CA VAL A 31 3.89 16.32 2.04
C VAL A 31 4.55 16.53 3.40
N ARG A 32 5.79 16.08 3.58
CA ARG A 32 6.56 16.32 4.81
C ARG A 32 6.71 17.81 5.12
N ARG A 33 6.94 18.65 4.11
CA ARG A 33 7.08 20.12 4.27
C ARG A 33 5.73 20.81 4.50
N LYS A 34 4.66 20.42 3.79
CA LYS A 34 3.34 21.08 3.85
C LYS A 34 2.48 20.60 5.01
N ASN A 35 2.49 19.30 5.32
CA ASN A 35 1.63 18.70 6.34
C ASN A 35 2.30 17.47 6.99
N LEU A 36 2.93 17.71 8.15
CA LEU A 36 3.61 16.68 8.93
C LEU A 36 2.68 15.55 9.37
N PHE A 37 1.41 15.84 9.70
CA PHE A 37 0.45 14.82 10.13
C PHE A 37 0.10 13.86 8.99
N SER A 38 -0.13 14.38 7.79
CA SER A 38 -0.33 13.58 6.60
C SER A 38 0.89 12.73 6.26
N TYR A 39 2.09 13.31 6.37
CA TYR A 39 3.33 12.56 6.17
C TYR A 39 3.47 11.40 7.17
N ARG A 40 3.25 11.66 8.47
CA ARG A 40 3.25 10.61 9.50
C ARG A 40 2.18 9.54 9.26
N LYS A 41 1.02 9.91 8.73
CA LYS A 41 -0.03 8.95 8.34
C LYS A 41 0.45 8.04 7.20
N LEU A 42 1.07 8.60 6.16
CA LEU A 42 1.65 7.83 5.06
C LEU A 42 2.76 6.89 5.53
N GLU A 43 3.67 7.36 6.38
CA GLU A 43 4.74 6.52 6.95
C GLU A 43 4.17 5.39 7.82
N ARG A 44 3.14 5.66 8.65
CA ARG A 44 2.48 4.60 9.43
C ARG A 44 1.84 3.54 8.53
N LEU A 45 1.13 3.94 7.47
CA LEU A 45 0.53 3.02 6.50
C LEU A 45 1.58 2.19 5.77
N LYS A 46 2.71 2.79 5.39
CA LYS A 46 3.83 2.09 4.76
C LYS A 46 4.41 1.01 5.68
N HIS A 47 4.65 1.33 6.95
CA HIS A 47 5.15 0.34 7.92
C HIS A 47 4.10 -0.74 8.22
N GLU A 48 2.82 -0.38 8.28
CA GLU A 48 1.73 -1.34 8.44
C GLU A 48 1.71 -2.34 7.28
N LEU A 49 1.77 -1.86 6.03
CA LEU A 49 1.84 -2.71 4.85
C LEU A 49 3.05 -3.66 4.90
N LEU A 50 4.22 -3.16 5.27
CA LEU A 50 5.43 -4.00 5.40
C LEU A 50 5.24 -5.13 6.43
N ARG A 51 4.62 -4.82 7.57
CA ARG A 51 4.32 -5.83 8.60
C ARG A 51 3.29 -6.85 8.13
N LEU A 52 2.25 -6.41 7.41
CA LEU A 52 1.23 -7.31 6.88
C LEU A 52 1.81 -8.26 5.81
N GLU A 53 2.68 -7.76 4.92
CA GLU A 53 3.38 -8.59 3.94
C GLU A 53 4.32 -9.60 4.62
N ALA A 54 5.02 -9.19 5.68
CA ALA A 54 5.83 -10.12 6.48
C ALA A 54 4.97 -11.20 7.15
N LYS A 55 3.83 -10.82 7.74
CA LYS A 55 2.88 -11.78 8.33
C LYS A 55 2.30 -12.71 7.27
N ARG A 56 2.05 -12.22 6.05
CA ARG A 56 1.55 -13.03 4.93
C ARG A 56 2.57 -14.10 4.55
N ALA A 57 3.84 -13.74 4.46
CA ALA A 57 4.90 -14.70 4.18
C ALA A 57 5.03 -15.77 5.28
N GLN A 58 4.76 -15.43 6.55
CA GLN A 58 4.73 -16.40 7.65
C GLN A 58 3.55 -17.37 7.52
N ILE A 59 2.32 -16.85 7.35
CA ILE A 59 1.11 -17.68 7.21
C ILE A 59 1.16 -18.56 5.95
N GLU A 60 1.75 -18.06 4.86
CA GLU A 60 1.93 -18.85 3.63
C GLU A 60 2.83 -20.08 3.88
N LEU A 61 3.75 -20.04 4.85
CA LEU A 61 4.56 -21.19 5.27
C LEU A 61 3.86 -22.11 6.27
N GLU A 62 2.88 -21.60 7.02
CA GLU A 62 2.10 -22.34 8.03
C GLU A 62 0.90 -23.09 7.41
N GLU A 63 0.64 -22.92 6.11
CA GLU A 63 -0.42 -23.57 5.33
C GLU A 63 -1.85 -23.33 5.88
N GLU A 64 -2.12 -22.14 6.44
CA GLU A 64 -3.46 -21.75 6.90
C GLU A 64 -4.21 -20.87 5.87
N PRO A 65 -5.02 -21.45 4.95
CA PRO A 65 -5.56 -20.72 3.80
C PRO A 65 -6.65 -19.69 4.14
N ALA A 66 -7.38 -19.92 5.24
CA ALA A 66 -8.45 -19.01 5.68
C ALA A 66 -7.85 -17.68 6.19
N GLU A 67 -6.88 -17.74 7.09
CA GLU A 67 -6.20 -16.56 7.61
C GLU A 67 -5.42 -15.82 6.53
N LEU A 68 -4.82 -16.56 5.59
CA LEU A 68 -4.11 -15.98 4.45
C LEU A 68 -5.03 -15.10 3.59
N THR A 69 -6.24 -15.57 3.32
CA THR A 69 -7.22 -14.85 2.48
C THR A 69 -7.66 -13.54 3.15
N GLU A 70 -7.97 -13.57 4.45
CA GLU A 70 -8.33 -12.35 5.20
C GLU A 70 -7.18 -11.34 5.23
N LEU A 71 -5.96 -11.83 5.41
CA LEU A 71 -4.78 -10.99 5.43
C LEU A 71 -4.49 -10.34 4.07
N GLU A 72 -4.64 -11.10 2.98
CA GLU A 72 -4.52 -10.62 1.61
C GLU A 72 -5.53 -9.50 1.32
N GLN A 73 -6.80 -9.67 1.70
CA GLN A 73 -7.82 -8.62 1.58
C GLN A 73 -7.45 -7.35 2.36
N LYS A 74 -6.93 -7.52 3.58
CA LYS A 74 -6.47 -6.40 4.41
C LYS A 74 -5.30 -5.65 3.78
N ILE A 75 -4.34 -6.37 3.19
CA ILE A 75 -3.21 -5.77 2.46
C ILE A 75 -3.73 -4.94 1.29
N VAL A 76 -4.65 -5.48 0.49
CA VAL A 76 -5.23 -4.78 -0.67
C VAL A 76 -5.93 -3.50 -0.24
N ALA A 77 -6.80 -3.55 0.77
CA ALA A 77 -7.50 -2.37 1.28
C ALA A 77 -6.53 -1.29 1.79
N ARG A 78 -5.49 -1.68 2.54
CA ARG A 78 -4.49 -0.74 3.06
C ARG A 78 -3.65 -0.12 1.95
N LYS A 79 -3.33 -0.91 0.92
CA LYS A 79 -2.55 -0.46 -0.24
C LYS A 79 -3.35 0.50 -1.11
N GLU A 80 -4.64 0.27 -1.28
CA GLU A 80 -5.54 1.21 -1.94
C GLU A 80 -5.58 2.56 -1.20
N ILE A 81 -5.74 2.56 0.13
CA ILE A 81 -5.73 3.80 0.93
C ILE A 81 -4.40 4.54 0.75
N PHE A 82 -3.27 3.83 0.82
CA PHE A 82 -1.95 4.43 0.65
C PHE A 82 -1.78 5.08 -0.72
N LEU A 83 -2.17 4.37 -1.79
CA LEU A 83 -2.08 4.85 -3.16
C LEU A 83 -3.02 6.02 -3.43
N LYS A 84 -4.26 5.94 -2.93
CA LYS A 84 -5.24 7.03 -3.02
C LYS A 84 -4.70 8.32 -2.39
N LEU A 85 -4.14 8.23 -1.18
CA LEU A 85 -3.53 9.39 -0.52
C LEU A 85 -2.37 9.98 -1.33
N LEU A 86 -1.49 9.14 -1.90
CA LEU A 86 -0.41 9.63 -2.76
C LEU A 86 -0.94 10.36 -4.00
N CYS A 87 -2.00 9.85 -4.64
CA CYS A 87 -2.65 10.50 -5.77
C CYS A 87 -3.33 11.81 -5.38
N GLU A 88 -4.01 11.87 -4.23
CA GLU A 88 -4.60 13.12 -3.71
C GLU A 88 -3.53 14.20 -3.49
N PHE A 89 -2.35 13.82 -2.99
CA PHE A 89 -1.24 14.76 -2.83
C PHE A 89 -0.55 15.14 -4.15
N LYS A 90 -0.66 14.30 -5.20
CA LYS A 90 -0.24 14.65 -6.56
C LYS A 90 -1.19 15.68 -7.18
N GLN A 91 -2.50 15.49 -7.03
CA GLN A 91 -3.53 16.38 -7.60
C GLN A 91 -3.61 17.76 -6.94
N LYS A 92 -3.10 17.91 -5.71
CA LYS A 92 -2.95 19.21 -5.01
C LYS A 92 -1.67 19.96 -5.42
N GLU A 93 -1.09 19.62 -6.57
CA GLU A 93 -0.16 20.48 -7.33
C GLU A 93 -0.89 21.70 -7.86
#